data_AF-A0A6M1TY23-F1
#
_entry.id   AF-A0A6M1TY23-F1
#
_cell.length_a   1.000
_cell.length_b   1.000
_cell.length_c   1.000
_cell.angle_alpha   90.00
_cell.angle_beta   90.00
_cell.angle_gamma   90.00
#
_symmetry.space_group_name_H-M   'P 1'
#
loop_
_entity.id
_entity.type
_entity.pdbx_description
1 polymer ?
#
loop_
_entity_poly.entity_id
_entity_poly.type
_entity_poly.pdbx_seq_one_letter_code
_entity_poly.pdbx_strand_id
1 'polypeptide(L)'
;MSDNGILLGKRQFLYSTDQTIKVEGWTFTLASGFKLIAGGSANPIQTLVSIYQEKEKVAQLLLTYRRLETELTVQAVSSEVLLEIMPYPRMVRVSEK
;
A
#
# COMPACT_ATOMS: atom_id res chain seq x y z
N MET A 1 7.23 15.94 -5.22
CA MET A 1 7.60 15.67 -3.81
C MET A 1 6.56 16.37 -2.95
N SER A 2 5.51 15.64 -2.56
CA SER A 2 4.55 16.09 -1.56
C SER A 2 4.45 14.96 -0.55
N ASP A 3 5.38 14.93 0.38
CA ASP A 3 5.41 13.92 1.44
C ASP A 3 4.29 14.24 2.44
N ASN A 4 3.09 13.75 2.15
CA ASN A 4 1.92 13.83 3.03
C ASN A 4 2.04 12.80 4.15
N GLY A 5 3.11 12.91 4.94
CA GLY A 5 3.34 12.11 6.13
C GLY A 5 2.38 12.54 7.24
N ILE A 6 1.48 11.65 7.65
CA ILE A 6 0.60 11.86 8.80
C ILE A 6 1.27 11.18 10.00
N LEU A 7 1.48 11.94 11.07
CA LEU A 7 2.02 11.44 12.32
C LEU A 7 0.86 11.21 13.30
N LEU A 8 0.58 9.94 13.62
CA LEU A 8 -0.45 9.55 14.58
C LEU A 8 0.24 8.87 15.77
N GLY A 9 0.39 9.60 16.87
CA GLY A 9 1.18 9.16 18.02
C GLY A 9 2.66 9.06 17.66
N LYS A 10 3.27 7.87 17.80
CA LYS A 10 4.67 7.60 17.38
C LYS A 10 4.78 6.92 16.01
N ARG A 11 3.66 6.72 15.31
CA ARG A 11 3.61 5.95 14.06
C ARG A 11 3.56 6.91 12.87
N GLN A 12 4.40 6.63 11.89
CA GLN A 12 4.38 7.32 10.61
C GLN A 12 3.39 6.63 9.68
N PHE A 13 2.57 7.44 9.03
CA PHE A 13 1.68 7.02 7.97
C PHE A 13 1.99 7.82 6.71
N LEU A 14 2.10 7.13 5.60
CA LEU A 14 2.10 7.71 4.27
C LEU A 14 0.66 7.70 3.76
N TYR A 15 0.09 8.86 3.53
CA TYR A 15 -1.14 9.02 2.76
C TYR A 15 -0.79 9.53 1.37
N SER A 16 -1.29 8.87 0.32
CA SER A 16 -1.10 9.36 -1.04
C SER A 16 -2.33 9.08 -1.90
N THR A 17 -2.61 10.05 -2.77
CA THR A 17 -3.58 9.95 -3.87
C THR A 17 -2.89 9.96 -5.23
N ASP A 18 -1.56 9.85 -5.24
CA ASP A 18 -0.79 9.78 -6.47
C ASP A 18 -1.06 8.44 -7.15
N GLN A 19 -0.94 8.41 -8.48
CA GLN A 19 -1.14 7.17 -9.24
C GLN A 19 0.06 6.21 -9.13
N THR A 20 1.22 6.69 -8.69
CA THR A 20 2.41 5.85 -8.52
C THR A 20 3.08 6.18 -7.21
N ILE A 21 3.11 5.22 -6.29
CA ILE A 21 3.63 5.37 -4.93
C ILE A 21 4.70 4.32 -4.68
N LYS A 22 5.82 4.71 -4.08
CA LYS A 22 6.84 3.78 -3.60
C LYS A 22 6.67 3.56 -2.10
N VAL A 23 6.56 2.30 -1.68
CA VAL A 23 6.44 1.89 -0.28
C VAL A 23 7.38 0.73 -0.02
N GLU A 24 8.39 0.92 0.83
CA GLU A 24 9.33 -0.14 1.25
C GLU A 24 9.92 -0.99 0.11
N GLY A 25 10.26 -0.34 -1.01
CA GLY A 25 10.83 -0.98 -2.20
C GLY A 25 9.81 -1.62 -3.16
N TRP A 26 8.52 -1.54 -2.86
CA TRP A 26 7.42 -1.88 -3.77
C TRP A 26 6.86 -0.63 -4.44
N THR A 27 6.46 -0.76 -5.71
CA THR A 27 5.81 0.30 -6.46
C THR A 27 4.33 -0.03 -6.63
N PHE A 28 3.47 0.80 -6.06
CA PHE A 28 2.02 0.73 -6.19
C PHE A 28 1.58 1.66 -7.31
N THR A 29 0.89 1.11 -8.30
CA THR A 29 0.23 1.89 -9.34
C THR A 29 -1.27 1.82 -9.13
N LEU A 30 -1.90 2.95 -8.88
CA LEU A 30 -3.32 3.05 -8.60
C LEU A 30 -4.04 3.70 -9.77
N ALA A 31 -5.15 3.11 -10.20
CA ALA A 31 -6.09 3.80 -11.07
C ALA A 31 -6.65 5.07 -10.39
N SER A 32 -7.25 5.95 -11.19
CA SER A 32 -7.89 7.17 -10.67
C SER A 32 -8.98 6.82 -9.63
N GLY A 33 -9.14 7.65 -8.61
CA GLY A 33 -10.16 7.46 -7.56
C GLY A 33 -9.72 6.60 -6.38
N PHE A 34 -8.62 5.87 -6.49
CA PHE A 34 -8.03 5.12 -5.39
C PHE A 34 -7.08 5.99 -4.56
N LYS A 35 -6.94 5.63 -3.29
CA LYS A 35 -6.04 6.26 -2.32
C LYS A 35 -5.29 5.17 -1.58
N LEU A 36 -4.04 5.44 -1.22
CA LEU A 36 -3.21 4.51 -0.47
C LEU A 36 -2.80 5.12 0.85
N ILE A 37 -2.94 4.32 1.91
CA ILE A 37 -2.44 4.60 3.25
C ILE A 37 -1.47 3.49 3.62
N ALA A 38 -0.19 3.81 3.74
CA ALA A 38 0.83 2.88 4.20
C ALA A 38 1.33 3.27 5.60
N GLY A 39 1.56 2.32 6.49
CA GLY A 39 2.11 2.55 7.82
C GLY A 39 1.29 1.90 8.92
N GLY A 40 1.37 2.44 10.13
CA GLY A 40 0.48 2.06 11.24
C GLY A 40 0.74 0.71 11.91
N SER A 41 1.67 -0.10 11.41
CA SER A 41 2.12 -1.29 12.10
C SER A 41 2.79 -0.93 13.43
N ALA A 42 2.50 -1.70 14.48
CA ALA A 42 3.23 -1.61 15.75
C ALA A 42 4.62 -2.28 15.66
N ASN A 43 4.81 -3.11 14.63
CA ASN A 43 6.01 -3.88 14.41
C ASN A 43 6.91 -3.17 13.37
N PRO A 44 8.16 -2.79 13.72
CA PRO A 44 9.05 -2.02 12.86
C PRO A 44 9.49 -2.76 11.59
N ILE A 45 9.32 -4.08 11.52
CA ILE A 45 9.62 -4.86 10.31
C ILE A 45 8.38 -5.09 9.43
N GLN A 46 7.27 -4.43 9.72
CA GLN A 46 6.03 -4.59 8.98
C GLN A 46 5.42 -3.23 8.63
N THR A 47 4.88 -3.11 7.43
CA THR A 47 4.14 -1.93 6.97
C THR A 47 2.80 -2.38 6.41
N LEU A 48 1.71 -1.93 7.04
CA LEU A 48 0.37 -2.19 6.53
C LEU A 48 0.09 -1.22 5.38
N VAL A 49 -0.39 -1.72 4.25
CA VAL A 49 -0.80 -0.92 3.09
C VAL A 49 -2.28 -1.12 2.89
N SER A 50 -3.07 -0.08 3.11
CA SER A 50 -4.51 -0.06 2.92
C SER A 50 -4.86 0.77 1.71
N ILE A 51 -5.64 0.20 0.80
CA ILE A 51 -6.11 0.88 -0.39
C ILE A 51 -7.59 1.18 -0.21
N TYR A 52 -7.95 2.42 -0.51
CA TYR A 52 -9.29 2.94 -0.40
C TYR A 52 -9.81 3.39 -1.75
N GLN A 53 -11.09 3.15 -1.98
CA GLN A 53 -11.87 3.85 -3.01
C GLN A 53 -12.86 4.74 -2.27
N GLU A 54 -12.81 6.05 -2.52
CA GLU A 54 -13.53 7.06 -1.75
C GLU A 54 -13.26 7.03 -0.22
N LYS A 55 -14.14 6.35 0.54
CA LYS A 55 -14.09 6.14 2.00
C LYS A 55 -14.04 4.65 2.39
N GLU A 56 -14.20 3.74 1.43
CA GLU A 56 -14.23 2.30 1.68
C GLU A 56 -12.84 1.70 1.49
N LYS A 57 -12.44 0.82 2.42
CA LYS A 57 -11.18 0.08 2.30
C LYS A 57 -11.43 -1.13 1.40
N VAL A 58 -10.88 -1.09 0.20
CA VAL A 58 -11.12 -2.09 -0.85
C VAL A 58 -10.00 -3.13 -0.94
N ALA A 59 -8.81 -2.86 -0.41
CA ALA A 59 -7.77 -3.87 -0.26
C ALA A 59 -6.85 -3.58 0.93
N GLN A 60 -6.26 -4.64 1.47
CA GLN A 60 -5.26 -4.55 2.52
C GLN A 60 -4.11 -5.52 2.22
N LEU A 61 -2.90 -4.99 2.22
CA LEU A 61 -1.66 -5.72 2.04
C LEU A 61 -0.75 -5.47 3.25
N LEU A 62 0.16 -6.41 3.48
CA LEU A 62 1.19 -6.32 4.49
C LEU A 62 2.55 -6.51 3.83
N LEU A 63 3.40 -5.49 3.93
CA LEU A 63 4.80 -5.57 3.58
C LEU A 63 5.57 -6.02 4.82
N THR A 64 6.33 -7.11 4.71
CA THR A 64 7.20 -7.59 5.79
C THR A 64 8.65 -7.46 5.34
N TYR A 65 9.39 -6.58 6.01
CA TYR A 65 10.81 -6.39 5.78
C TYR A 65 11.61 -7.49 6.47
N ARG A 66 12.22 -8.36 5.66
CA ARG A 66 13.27 -9.27 6.09
C ARG A 66 14.61 -8.71 5.60
N ARG A 67 15.71 -9.02 6.29
CA ARG A 67 17.04 -8.38 6.14
C ARG A 67 17.46 -8.03 4.70
N LEU A 68 17.14 -8.86 3.71
CA LEU A 68 17.51 -8.67 2.30
C LEU A 68 16.30 -8.51 1.36
N GLU A 69 15.08 -8.73 1.83
CA GLU A 69 13.88 -8.85 0.99
C GLU A 69 12.63 -8.32 1.67
N THR A 70 11.77 -7.64 0.91
CA THR A 70 10.45 -7.22 1.37
C THR A 70 9.41 -8.18 0.80
N GLU A 71 8.84 -9.03 1.67
CA GLU A 71 7.73 -9.90 1.32
C GLU A 71 6.42 -9.11 1.26
N LEU A 72 5.57 -9.41 0.28
CA LEU A 72 4.23 -8.84 0.16
C LEU A 72 3.19 -9.92 0.43
N THR A 73 2.30 -9.67 1.38
CA THR A 73 1.16 -10.53 1.70
C THR A 73 -0.13 -9.79 1.43
N VAL A 74 -1.03 -10.36 0.63
CA VAL A 74 -2.41 -9.86 0.49
C VAL A 74 -3.23 -10.38 1.65
N GLN A 75 -3.81 -9.49 2.44
CA GLN A 75 -4.66 -9.86 3.58
C GLN A 75 -6.14 -9.83 3.21
N ALA A 76 -6.56 -8.87 2.37
CA ALA A 76 -7.93 -8.76 1.89
C ALA A 76 -7.98 -8.00 0.56
N VAL A 77 -8.96 -8.33 -0.28
CA VAL A 77 -9.27 -7.63 -1.53
C VAL A 77 -10.78 -7.72 -1.81
N SER A 78 -11.38 -6.59 -2.19
CA SER A 78 -12.78 -6.49 -2.59
C SER A 78 -13.03 -7.21 -3.93
N SER A 79 -14.24 -7.72 -4.13
CA SER A 79 -14.64 -8.35 -5.39
C SER A 79 -14.61 -7.39 -6.57
N GLU A 80 -14.74 -6.09 -6.34
CA GLU A 80 -14.84 -5.05 -7.38
C GLU A 80 -13.47 -4.53 -7.85
N VAL A 81 -12.38 -5.01 -7.24
CA VAL A 81 -11.02 -4.55 -7.52
C VAL A 81 -10.20 -5.66 -8.16
N LEU A 82 -9.45 -5.31 -9.20
CA LEU A 82 -8.39 -6.13 -9.74
C LEU A 82 -7.06 -5.72 -9.11
N LEU A 83 -6.37 -6.71 -8.53
CA LEU A 83 -5.06 -6.54 -7.91
C LEU A 83 -4.03 -7.41 -8.65
N GLU A 84 -3.17 -6.77 -9.44
CA GLU A 84 -2.10 -7.48 -10.15
C GLU A 84 -0.80 -7.35 -9.35
N ILE A 85 -0.18 -8.49 -9.03
CA ILE A 85 1.07 -8.53 -8.25
C ILE A 85 2.18 -9.07 -9.14
N MET A 86 3.22 -8.26 -9.30
CA MET A 86 4.41 -8.58 -10.08
C MET A 86 5.62 -8.63 -9.13
N PRO A 87 6.04 -9.83 -8.67
CA PRO A 87 7.16 -9.96 -7.73
C PRO A 87 8.49 -9.39 -8.27
N TYR A 88 8.68 -9.43 -9.58
CA TYR A 88 9.74 -8.72 -10.29
C TYR A 88 9.08 -7.82 -11.34
N PRO A 89 9.21 -6.47 -11.27
CA PRO A 89 10.13 -5.67 -10.46
C PRO A 89 9.51 -5.11 -9.16
N ARG A 90 8.78 -5.93 -8.38
CA ARG A 90 8.08 -5.54 -7.13
C ARG A 90 7.02 -4.46 -7.35
N MET A 91 6.06 -4.76 -8.22
CA MET A 91 4.94 -3.86 -8.52
C MET A 91 3.60 -4.45 -8.08
N VAL A 92 2.72 -3.57 -7.64
CA VAL A 92 1.30 -3.85 -7.41
C VAL A 92 0.50 -2.88 -8.27
N ARG A 93 -0.40 -3.38 -9.12
CA ARG A 93 -1.37 -2.54 -9.83
C ARG A 93 -2.75 -2.75 -9.24
N VAL A 94 -3.46 -1.64 -9.09
CA VAL A 94 -4.83 -1.61 -8.57
C VAL A 94 -5.69 -0.92 -9.61
N SER A 95 -6.72 -1.62 -10.08
CA SER A 95 -7.73 -1.08 -10.97
C SER A 95 -9.12 -1.58 -10.59
N GLU A 96 -10.15 -0.93 -11.11
CA GLU A 96 -11.49 -1.49 -11.13
C GLU A 96 -11.52 -2.73 -12.03
N LYS A 97 -12.47 -3.63 -11.76
CA LYS A 97 -12.76 -4.76 -12.65
C LYS A 97 -13.64 -4.35 -13.83
#